data_AF-A0A3B5MMV9-F1
#
_entry.id   AF-A0A3B5MMV9-F1
#
_cell.length_a   1.000
_cell.length_b   1.000
_cell.length_c   1.000
_cell.angle_alpha   90.00
_cell.angle_beta   90.00
_cell.angle_gamma   90.00
#
_symmetry.space_group_name_H-M   'P 1'
#
loop_
_entity.id
_entity.type
_entity.pdbx_description
1 polymer ?
#
loop_
_entity_poly.entity_id
_entity_poly.type
_entity_poly.pdbx_seq_one_letter_code
_entity_poly.pdbx_strand_id
1 'polypeptide(L)'
;MPLSGKTYHLKIRLNQSPTTATHIILKKKIALKEKRRAISEVMSEIEEKEMQKEDIILKIQKHKEEQMKRKDLIESQNRANKDRLRNLQKARLVFQDHLGLEIRTIIDKTQMLQFIFRNISLSDQDSAYVITMGIKENGSYQIVSSDPALECLPILESRLQETNNLPAFLANVRKEFISKARS
;
A
#
# COMPACT_ATOMS: atom_id res chain seq x y z
N MET A 1 -106.79 64.17 42.48
CA MET A 1 -107.09 63.24 43.60
C MET A 1 -107.47 61.87 43.01
N PRO A 2 -107.20 60.74 43.69
CA PRO A 2 -106.00 59.88 43.55
C PRO A 2 -106.41 58.43 43.14
N LEU A 3 -105.58 57.38 42.96
CA LEU A 3 -104.70 56.63 43.88
C LEU A 3 -103.95 55.56 43.04
N SER A 4 -102.61 55.46 43.16
CA SER A 4 -101.87 54.39 43.87
C SER A 4 -101.90 52.98 43.27
N GLY A 5 -100.72 52.49 42.86
CA GLY A 5 -100.48 51.09 42.54
C GLY A 5 -99.00 50.84 42.21
N LYS A 6 -98.16 50.67 43.23
CA LYS A 6 -96.74 50.32 43.09
C LYS A 6 -96.61 48.87 42.59
N THR A 7 -95.79 48.63 41.56
CA THR A 7 -95.28 47.29 41.26
C THR A 7 -93.75 47.36 41.12
N TYR A 8 -93.06 46.74 42.08
CA TYR A 8 -91.62 46.56 42.06
C TYR A 8 -91.30 45.36 41.16
N HIS A 9 -90.53 45.55 40.09
CA HIS A 9 -89.80 44.45 39.47
C HIS A 9 -88.36 44.89 39.16
N LEU A 10 -87.45 44.44 40.03
CA LEU A 10 -86.03 44.27 39.74
C LEU A 10 -85.87 43.49 38.43
N LYS A 11 -85.12 44.04 37.47
CA LYS A 11 -84.38 43.25 36.49
C LYS A 11 -82.89 43.57 36.63
N ILE A 12 -82.27 42.98 37.65
CA ILE A 12 -80.84 42.68 37.63
C ILE A 12 -80.72 41.24 37.15
N ARG A 13 -80.11 41.04 35.98
CA ARG A 13 -79.06 40.03 35.76
C ARG A 13 -78.44 40.24 34.38
N LEU A 14 -77.37 41.03 34.40
CA LEU A 14 -76.15 40.71 33.68
C LEU A 14 -75.78 39.23 33.87
N ASN A 15 -75.19 38.66 32.82
CA ASN A 15 -74.41 37.42 32.73
C ASN A 15 -75.07 36.28 31.97
N GLN A 16 -74.71 36.13 30.69
CA GLN A 16 -74.06 34.90 30.22
C GLN A 16 -72.94 35.26 29.22
N SER A 17 -71.73 34.82 29.56
CA SER A 17 -70.43 35.18 28.98
C SER A 17 -70.11 34.30 27.74
N PRO A 18 -69.62 34.85 26.61
CA PRO A 18 -69.18 34.06 25.45
C PRO A 18 -67.75 33.48 25.58
N THR A 19 -67.20 33.32 26.78
CA THR A 19 -65.75 33.29 27.00
C THR A 19 -65.08 31.90 26.99
N THR A 20 -65.81 30.81 27.26
CA THR A 20 -65.18 29.48 27.44
C THR A 20 -64.99 28.73 26.12
N ALA A 21 -65.97 28.76 25.22
CA ALA A 21 -65.92 28.04 23.95
C ALA A 21 -64.89 28.66 22.97
N THR A 22 -64.83 30.00 22.95
CA THR A 22 -63.87 30.78 22.14
C THR A 22 -62.43 30.50 22.57
N HIS A 23 -62.16 30.40 23.88
CA HIS A 23 -60.84 30.03 24.41
C HIS A 23 -60.41 28.60 24.05
N ILE A 24 -61.33 27.63 24.11
CA ILE A 24 -61.06 26.24 23.72
C ILE A 24 -60.74 26.14 22.22
N ILE A 25 -61.49 26.85 21.38
CA ILE A 25 -61.25 26.88 19.92
C ILE A 25 -59.89 27.53 19.61
N LEU A 26 -59.54 28.62 20.30
CA LEU A 26 -58.25 29.27 20.13
C LEU A 26 -57.09 28.35 20.53
N LYS A 27 -57.18 27.67 21.67
CA LYS A 27 -56.19 26.67 22.11
C LYS A 27 -56.03 25.53 21.10
N LYS A 28 -57.13 25.00 20.55
CA LYS A 28 -57.08 23.96 19.50
C LYS A 28 -56.43 24.47 18.21
N LYS A 29 -56.69 25.72 17.80
CA LYS A 29 -56.05 26.34 16.63
C LYS A 29 -54.54 26.50 16.82
N ILE A 30 -54.10 26.93 18.01
CA ILE A 30 -52.68 27.05 18.36
C ILE A 30 -52.01 25.67 18.32
N ALA A 31 -52.58 24.68 19.00
CA ALA A 31 -52.04 23.32 19.01
C ALA A 31 -51.99 22.69 17.61
N LEU A 32 -52.99 22.97 16.75
CA LEU A 32 -52.98 22.52 15.36
C LEU A 32 -51.87 23.18 14.54
N LYS A 33 -51.62 24.47 14.76
CA LYS A 33 -50.54 25.21 14.10
C LYS A 33 -49.16 24.68 14.51
N GLU A 34 -48.97 24.39 15.80
CA GLU A 34 -47.74 23.79 16.32
C GLU A 34 -47.51 22.39 15.75
N LYS A 35 -48.53 21.53 15.72
CA LYS A 35 -48.43 20.20 15.10
C LYS A 35 -48.09 20.27 13.61
N ARG A 36 -48.71 21.21 12.88
CA ARG A 36 -48.38 21.42 11.45
C ARG A 36 -46.94 21.87 11.26
N ARG A 37 -46.42 22.74 12.13
CA ARG A 37 -45.03 23.17 12.11
C ARG A 37 -44.08 21.99 12.39
N ALA A 38 -44.35 21.21 13.42
CA ALA A 38 -43.56 20.02 13.76
C ALA A 38 -43.53 18.99 12.62
N ILE A 39 -44.68 18.74 11.96
CA ILE A 39 -44.74 17.87 10.77
C ILE A 39 -43.87 18.44 9.65
N SER A 40 -43.94 19.75 9.39
CA SER A 40 -43.12 20.40 8.35
C SER A 40 -41.61 20.29 8.64
N GLU A 41 -41.21 20.46 9.89
CA GLU A 41 -39.81 20.33 10.32
C GLU A 41 -39.31 18.88 10.13
N VAL A 42 -40.11 17.89 10.56
CA VAL A 42 -39.78 16.47 10.37
C VAL A 42 -39.70 16.09 8.89
N MET A 43 -40.60 16.59 8.05
CA MET A 43 -40.56 16.34 6.60
C MET A 43 -39.28 16.91 5.96
N SER A 44 -38.87 18.12 6.35
CA SER A 44 -37.62 18.71 5.88
C SER A 44 -36.40 17.90 6.32
N GLU A 45 -36.38 17.39 7.56
CA GLU A 45 -35.29 16.51 8.02
C GLU A 45 -35.25 15.18 7.27
N ILE A 46 -36.40 14.63 6.89
CA ILE A 46 -36.47 13.40 6.09
C ILE A 46 -35.86 13.64 4.71
N GLU A 47 -36.26 14.71 4.01
CA GLU A 47 -35.72 15.06 2.70
C GLU A 47 -34.20 15.28 2.73
N GLU A 48 -33.70 15.99 3.75
CA GLU A 48 -32.25 16.20 3.91
C GLU A 48 -31.51 14.88 4.13
N LYS A 49 -32.04 14.00 4.99
CA LYS A 49 -31.43 12.69 5.26
C LYS A 49 -31.48 11.76 4.05
N GLU A 50 -32.54 11.83 3.22
CA GLU A 50 -32.60 11.07 1.97
C GLU A 50 -31.53 11.54 0.97
N MET A 51 -31.34 12.85 0.82
CA MET A 51 -30.28 13.40 -0.03
C MET A 51 -28.88 12.98 0.47
N GLN A 52 -28.63 13.05 1.78
CA GLN A 52 -27.37 12.61 2.38
C GLN A 52 -27.14 11.10 2.17
N LYS A 53 -28.19 10.28 2.31
CA LYS A 53 -28.12 8.84 2.06
C LYS A 53 -27.68 8.54 0.63
N GLU A 54 -28.26 9.23 -0.35
CA GLU A 54 -27.92 9.03 -1.77
C GLU A 54 -26.46 9.42 -2.07
N ASP A 55 -26.00 10.55 -1.53
CA ASP A 55 -24.59 10.97 -1.64
C ASP A 55 -23.63 9.95 -1.03
N ILE A 56 -23.97 9.37 0.13
CA ILE A 56 -23.17 8.31 0.76
C ILE A 56 -23.13 7.06 -0.12
N ILE A 57 -24.25 6.64 -0.71
CA ILE A 57 -24.30 5.47 -1.61
C ILE A 57 -23.40 5.69 -2.83
N LEU A 58 -23.48 6.85 -3.47
CA LEU A 58 -22.64 7.20 -4.61
C LEU A 58 -21.15 7.21 -4.24
N LYS A 59 -20.81 7.78 -3.08
CA LYS A 59 -19.44 7.73 -2.55
C LYS A 59 -19.00 6.28 -2.34
N ILE A 60 -19.80 5.43 -1.71
CA ILE A 60 -19.46 4.01 -1.50
C ILE A 60 -19.20 3.30 -2.83
N GLN A 61 -20.03 3.51 -3.84
CA GLN A 61 -19.86 2.91 -5.16
C GLN A 61 -18.55 3.36 -5.82
N LYS A 62 -18.29 4.68 -5.83
CA LYS A 62 -17.05 5.23 -6.36
C LYS A 62 -15.81 4.64 -5.66
N HIS A 63 -15.82 4.58 -4.33
CA HIS A 63 -14.71 4.00 -3.58
C HIS A 63 -14.54 2.51 -3.88
N LYS A 64 -15.61 1.74 -4.03
CA LYS A 64 -15.54 0.31 -4.40
C LYS A 64 -14.90 0.12 -5.78
N GLU A 65 -15.27 0.93 -6.76
CA GLU A 65 -14.66 0.88 -8.11
C GLU A 65 -13.18 1.24 -8.09
N GLU A 66 -12.80 2.29 -7.36
CA GLU A 66 -11.39 2.69 -7.21
C GLU A 66 -10.57 1.59 -6.52
N GLN A 67 -11.12 0.95 -5.49
CA GLN A 67 -10.47 -0.17 -4.80
C GLN A 67 -10.29 -1.37 -5.73
N MET A 68 -11.29 -1.69 -6.55
CA MET A 68 -11.20 -2.77 -7.53
C MET A 68 -10.10 -2.49 -8.55
N LYS A 69 -10.06 -1.28 -9.13
CA LYS A 69 -9.01 -0.87 -10.07
C LYS A 69 -7.62 -0.94 -9.46
N ARG A 70 -7.45 -0.50 -8.21
CA ARG A 70 -6.17 -0.58 -7.48
C ARG A 70 -5.75 -2.02 -7.23
N LYS A 71 -6.69 -2.88 -6.84
CA LYS A 71 -6.45 -4.31 -6.63
C LYS A 71 -5.98 -4.97 -7.93
N ASP A 72 -6.68 -4.75 -9.03
CA ASP A 72 -6.33 -5.33 -10.34
C ASP A 72 -4.95 -4.89 -10.81
N LEU A 73 -4.60 -3.62 -10.58
CA LEU A 73 -3.27 -3.08 -10.87
C LEU A 73 -2.18 -3.79 -10.06
N ILE A 74 -2.36 -3.90 -8.74
CA ILE A 74 -1.41 -4.57 -7.85
C ILE A 74 -1.24 -6.04 -8.25
N GLU A 75 -2.34 -6.73 -8.53
CA GLU A 75 -2.29 -8.13 -8.95
C GLU A 75 -1.57 -8.31 -10.28
N SER A 76 -1.82 -7.44 -11.26
CA SER A 76 -1.14 -7.44 -12.56
C SER A 76 0.37 -7.22 -12.40
N GLN A 77 0.76 -6.21 -11.62
CA GLN A 77 2.17 -5.92 -11.32
C GLN A 77 2.83 -7.08 -10.58
N ASN A 78 2.16 -7.68 -9.60
CA ASN A 78 2.68 -8.82 -8.86
C ASN A 78 2.89 -10.03 -9.76
N ARG A 79 1.96 -10.31 -10.68
CA ARG A 79 2.11 -11.37 -11.69
C ARG A 79 3.34 -11.10 -12.56
N ALA A 80 3.45 -9.90 -13.14
CA ALA A 80 4.59 -9.52 -13.97
C ALA A 80 5.94 -9.62 -13.22
N ASN A 81 5.98 -9.16 -11.97
CA ASN A 81 7.17 -9.25 -11.12
C ASN A 81 7.55 -10.70 -10.81
N LYS A 82 6.56 -11.56 -10.52
CA LYS A 82 6.78 -12.99 -10.28
C LYS A 82 7.33 -13.70 -11.50
N ASP A 83 6.79 -13.40 -12.68
CA ASP A 83 7.27 -13.99 -13.94
C ASP A 83 8.68 -13.52 -14.28
N ARG A 84 8.97 -12.22 -14.10
CA ARG A 84 10.31 -11.67 -14.25
C ARG A 84 11.30 -12.33 -13.29
N LEU A 85 10.94 -12.49 -12.02
CA LEU A 85 11.79 -13.15 -11.02
C LEU A 85 12.06 -14.62 -11.40
N ARG A 86 11.02 -15.35 -11.82
CA ARG A 86 11.16 -16.74 -12.28
C ARG A 86 12.11 -16.86 -13.47
N ASN A 87 12.01 -15.94 -14.44
CA ASN A 87 12.89 -15.93 -15.61
C ASN A 87 14.34 -15.62 -15.23
N LEU A 88 14.57 -14.67 -14.32
CA LEU A 88 15.91 -14.37 -13.79
C LEU A 88 16.50 -15.56 -13.03
N GLN A 89 15.70 -16.25 -12.21
CA GLN A 89 16.13 -17.45 -11.49
C GLN A 89 16.49 -18.59 -12.44
N LYS A 90 15.70 -18.81 -13.49
CA LYS A 90 16.01 -19.78 -14.55
C LYS A 90 17.31 -19.43 -15.26
N ALA A 91 17.46 -18.17 -15.69
CA ALA A 91 18.68 -17.71 -16.36
C ALA A 91 19.90 -17.89 -15.45
N ARG A 92 19.80 -17.53 -14.17
CA ARG A 92 20.86 -17.75 -13.17
C ARG A 92 21.28 -19.21 -13.10
N LEU A 93 20.33 -20.15 -13.00
CA LEU A 93 20.62 -21.59 -12.96
C LEU A 93 21.32 -22.05 -14.25
N VAL A 94 20.81 -21.65 -15.41
CA VAL A 94 21.44 -21.97 -16.70
C VAL A 94 22.89 -21.47 -16.76
N PHE A 95 23.14 -20.22 -16.38
CA PHE A 95 24.51 -19.68 -16.33
C PHE A 95 25.39 -20.40 -15.33
N GLN A 96 24.87 -20.71 -14.15
CA GLN A 96 25.61 -21.42 -13.12
C GLN A 96 26.04 -22.82 -13.59
N ASP A 97 25.11 -23.57 -14.19
CA ASP A 97 25.36 -24.92 -14.69
C ASP A 97 26.31 -24.92 -15.89
N HIS A 98 26.10 -24.02 -16.86
CA HIS A 98 26.91 -23.98 -18.08
C HIS A 98 28.32 -23.42 -17.87
N LEU A 99 28.46 -22.42 -17.00
CA LEU A 99 29.75 -21.80 -16.72
C LEU A 99 30.48 -22.50 -15.56
N GLY A 100 29.80 -23.36 -14.79
CA GLY A 100 30.31 -23.84 -13.51
C GLY A 100 30.75 -22.67 -12.64
N LEU A 101 29.93 -21.60 -12.59
CA LEU A 101 30.25 -20.36 -11.88
C LEU A 101 29.04 -19.89 -11.09
N GLU A 102 29.19 -19.83 -9.78
CA GLU A 102 28.20 -19.30 -8.86
C GLU A 102 28.68 -17.94 -8.31
N ILE A 103 27.78 -16.95 -8.28
CA ILE A 103 28.07 -15.62 -7.72
C ILE A 103 27.24 -15.46 -6.45
N ARG A 104 27.90 -15.18 -5.33
CA ARG A 104 27.26 -14.93 -4.03
C ARG A 104 27.63 -13.55 -3.52
N THR A 105 26.67 -12.87 -2.90
CA THR A 105 26.95 -11.66 -2.13
C THR A 105 27.22 -12.08 -0.69
N ILE A 106 28.35 -11.66 -0.13
CA ILE A 106 28.57 -11.70 1.31
C ILE A 106 28.15 -10.35 1.87
N ILE A 107 27.15 -10.37 2.74
CA ILE A 107 26.69 -9.20 3.48
C ILE A 107 27.35 -9.26 4.85
N ASP A 108 28.62 -8.87 4.94
CA ASP A 108 29.28 -8.65 6.22
C ASP A 108 30.12 -7.37 6.17
N LYS A 109 29.66 -6.33 6.87
CA LYS A 109 30.20 -4.94 7.02
C LYS A 109 30.56 -4.15 5.74
N THR A 110 30.85 -4.82 4.64
CA THR A 110 31.16 -4.29 3.32
C THR A 110 30.50 -5.24 2.31
N GLN A 111 29.78 -4.70 1.31
CA GLN A 111 29.15 -5.55 0.29
C GLN A 111 30.24 -6.18 -0.57
N MET A 112 30.47 -7.48 -0.37
CA MET A 112 31.49 -8.25 -1.07
C MET A 112 30.84 -9.28 -1.99
N LEU A 113 31.52 -9.63 -3.07
CA LEU A 113 31.11 -10.65 -4.02
C LEU A 113 32.08 -11.81 -3.99
N GLN A 114 31.53 -13.03 -3.95
CA GLN A 114 32.25 -14.26 -4.17
C GLN A 114 31.91 -14.83 -5.54
N PHE A 115 32.96 -15.19 -6.28
CA PHE A 115 32.90 -15.92 -7.52
C PHE A 115 33.41 -17.34 -7.24
N ILE A 116 32.51 -18.31 -7.26
CA ILE A 116 32.77 -19.71 -6.94
C ILE A 116 32.78 -20.49 -8.25
N PHE A 117 33.97 -20.90 -8.67
CA PHE A 117 34.21 -21.74 -9.83
C PHE A 117 34.14 -23.22 -9.42
N ARG A 118 33.40 -24.00 -10.20
CA ARG A 118 33.30 -25.46 -10.14
C ARG A 118 33.66 -26.05 -11.51
N ASN A 119 33.71 -27.38 -11.60
CA ASN A 119 34.15 -28.10 -12.80
C ASN A 119 35.56 -27.65 -13.22
N ILE A 120 36.46 -27.53 -12.24
CA ILE A 120 37.86 -27.18 -12.44
C ILE A 120 38.73 -28.43 -12.29
N SER A 121 38.64 -29.12 -11.14
CA SER A 121 39.35 -30.38 -10.93
C SER A 121 38.66 -31.52 -11.69
N LEU A 122 39.46 -32.34 -12.38
CA LEU A 122 38.97 -33.53 -13.07
C LEU A 122 38.67 -34.68 -12.09
N SER A 123 39.33 -34.68 -10.94
CA SER A 123 39.18 -35.71 -9.90
C SER A 123 37.96 -35.47 -9.01
N ASP A 124 37.58 -34.20 -8.84
CA ASP A 124 36.41 -33.78 -8.07
C ASP A 124 35.76 -32.56 -8.75
N GLN A 125 34.69 -32.79 -9.50
CA GLN A 125 34.00 -31.73 -10.24
C GLN A 125 33.26 -30.75 -9.32
N ASP A 126 32.93 -31.17 -8.10
CA ASP A 126 32.23 -30.36 -7.11
C ASP A 126 33.18 -29.50 -6.27
N SER A 127 34.49 -29.72 -6.37
CA SER A 127 35.49 -28.88 -5.71
C SER A 127 35.31 -27.39 -6.07
N ALA A 128 35.30 -26.55 -5.04
CA ALA A 128 35.06 -25.11 -5.16
C ALA A 128 36.38 -24.34 -5.19
N TYR A 129 36.53 -23.48 -6.19
CA TYR A 129 37.63 -22.53 -6.33
C TYR A 129 37.05 -21.13 -6.27
N VAL A 130 37.44 -20.31 -5.30
CA VAL A 130 36.72 -19.10 -4.92
C VAL A 130 37.61 -17.87 -5.07
N ILE A 131 37.08 -16.79 -5.65
CA ILE A 131 37.61 -15.43 -5.51
C ILE A 131 36.62 -14.61 -4.70
N THR A 132 37.09 -13.89 -3.69
CA THR A 132 36.31 -12.88 -2.96
C THR A 132 36.82 -11.50 -3.33
N MET A 133 35.93 -10.61 -3.74
CA MET A 133 36.27 -9.24 -4.14
C MET A 133 35.24 -8.22 -3.68
N GLY A 134 35.67 -6.99 -3.51
CA GLY A 134 34.87 -5.83 -3.17
C GLY A 134 35.06 -4.68 -4.13
N ILE A 135 34.40 -3.57 -3.80
CA ILE A 135 34.56 -2.29 -4.48
C ILE A 135 35.05 -1.28 -3.44
N LYS A 136 36.16 -0.61 -3.74
CA LYS A 136 36.73 0.46 -2.89
C LYS A 136 35.87 1.72 -2.98
N GLU A 137 36.10 2.68 -2.09
CA GLU A 137 35.39 3.97 -2.07
C GLU A 137 35.50 4.75 -3.39
N ASN A 138 36.62 4.61 -4.10
CA ASN A 138 36.85 5.24 -5.41
C ASN A 138 36.19 4.48 -6.59
N GLY A 139 35.41 3.43 -6.31
CA GLY A 139 34.74 2.61 -7.32
C GLY A 139 35.62 1.56 -7.99
N SER A 140 36.92 1.48 -7.65
CA SER A 140 37.81 0.45 -8.19
C SER A 140 37.60 -0.91 -7.50
N TYR A 141 37.80 -1.99 -8.25
CA TYR A 141 37.74 -3.34 -7.71
C TYR A 141 38.90 -3.62 -6.74
N GLN A 142 38.61 -4.35 -5.67
CA GLN A 142 39.61 -4.87 -4.74
C GLN A 142 39.46 -6.38 -4.62
N ILE A 143 40.52 -7.13 -4.83
CA ILE A 143 40.49 -8.56 -4.50
C ILE A 143 40.85 -8.74 -3.02
N VAL A 144 40.01 -9.47 -2.30
CA VAL A 144 40.18 -9.72 -0.86
C VAL A 144 40.94 -11.02 -0.64
N SER A 145 40.55 -12.08 -1.33
CA SER A 145 41.16 -13.40 -1.17
C SER A 145 40.84 -14.32 -2.35
N SER A 146 41.61 -15.41 -2.42
CA SER A 146 41.32 -16.56 -3.26
C SER A 146 41.56 -17.85 -2.52
N ASP A 147 40.74 -18.85 -2.79
CA ASP A 147 40.92 -20.20 -2.28
C ASP A 147 40.72 -21.20 -3.43
N PRO A 148 41.75 -21.95 -3.85
CA PRO A 148 43.13 -21.91 -3.37
C PRO A 148 43.85 -20.59 -3.71
N ALA A 149 44.94 -20.29 -2.99
CA ALA A 149 45.74 -19.09 -3.22
C ALA A 149 46.35 -19.05 -4.64
N LEU A 150 46.15 -17.95 -5.38
CA LEU A 150 46.80 -17.69 -6.67
C LEU A 150 47.94 -16.68 -6.51
N GLU A 151 49.13 -17.00 -7.03
CA GLU A 151 50.30 -16.11 -6.96
C GLU A 151 50.20 -14.92 -7.91
N CYS A 152 49.53 -15.10 -9.06
CA CYS A 152 49.38 -14.08 -10.09
C CYS A 152 48.25 -13.06 -9.81
N LEU A 153 47.57 -13.17 -8.66
CA LEU A 153 46.44 -12.33 -8.29
C LEU A 153 46.70 -10.82 -8.31
N PRO A 154 47.84 -10.32 -7.77
CA PRO A 154 48.14 -8.89 -7.84
C PRO A 154 48.21 -8.35 -9.27
N ILE A 155 48.73 -9.16 -10.20
CA ILE A 155 48.82 -8.79 -11.62
C ILE A 155 47.42 -8.74 -12.25
N LEU A 156 46.58 -9.73 -11.94
CA LEU A 156 45.20 -9.78 -12.44
C LEU A 156 44.35 -8.64 -11.86
N GLU A 157 44.54 -8.29 -10.59
CA GLU A 157 43.86 -7.16 -9.94
C GLU A 157 44.25 -5.83 -10.58
N SER A 158 45.55 -5.56 -10.77
CA SER A 158 46.02 -4.35 -11.44
C SER A 158 45.42 -4.20 -12.84
N ARG A 159 45.43 -5.28 -13.64
CA ARG A 159 44.78 -5.28 -14.96
C ARG A 159 43.28 -5.04 -14.88
N LEU A 160 42.60 -5.60 -13.89
CA LEU A 160 41.16 -5.37 -13.69
C LEU A 160 40.87 -3.91 -13.34
N GLN A 161 41.68 -3.29 -12.48
CA GLN A 161 41.56 -1.89 -12.11
C GLN A 161 41.83 -0.95 -13.31
N GLU A 162 42.78 -1.28 -14.17
CA GLU A 162 43.10 -0.51 -15.37
C GLU A 162 42.05 -0.64 -16.48
N THR A 163 41.57 -1.86 -16.73
CA THR A 163 40.71 -2.16 -17.90
C THR A 163 39.22 -2.17 -17.58
N ASN A 164 38.85 -2.27 -16.30
CA ASN A 164 37.48 -2.50 -15.84
C ASN A 164 36.79 -3.72 -16.52
N ASN A 165 37.58 -4.68 -17.00
CA ASN A 165 37.09 -5.83 -17.78
C ASN A 165 36.92 -7.07 -16.89
N LEU A 166 35.83 -7.09 -16.12
CA LEU A 166 35.51 -8.20 -15.22
C LEU A 166 35.39 -9.56 -15.94
N PRO A 167 34.76 -9.69 -17.13
CA PRO A 167 34.71 -10.97 -17.85
C PRO A 167 36.11 -11.51 -18.21
N ALA A 168 37.02 -10.66 -18.69
CA ALA A 168 38.38 -11.07 -18.99
C ALA A 168 39.15 -11.47 -17.73
N PHE A 169 38.95 -10.75 -16.62
CA PHE A 169 39.51 -11.11 -15.32
C PHE A 169 39.05 -12.51 -14.87
N LEU A 170 37.75 -12.78 -14.85
CA LEU A 170 37.20 -14.08 -14.43
C LEU A 170 37.66 -15.23 -15.34
N ALA A 171 37.77 -14.98 -16.65
CA ALA A 171 38.29 -15.97 -17.59
C ALA A 171 39.78 -16.29 -17.31
N ASN A 172 40.59 -15.29 -17.00
CA ASN A 172 42.00 -15.49 -16.65
C ASN A 172 42.13 -16.20 -15.30
N VAL A 173 41.40 -15.77 -14.26
CA VAL A 173 41.32 -16.48 -12.97
C VAL A 173 40.99 -17.96 -13.16
N ARG A 174 40.00 -18.27 -14.00
CA ARG A 174 39.62 -19.66 -14.28
C ARG A 174 40.78 -20.46 -14.88
N LYS A 175 41.54 -19.87 -15.81
CA LYS A 175 42.73 -20.54 -16.40
C LYS A 175 43.79 -20.83 -15.33
N GLU A 176 44.01 -19.91 -14.42
CA GLU A 176 44.98 -20.07 -13.32
C GLU A 176 44.55 -21.17 -12.34
N PHE A 177 43.27 -21.23 -11.99
CA PHE A 177 42.72 -22.34 -11.19
C PHE A 177 42.83 -23.69 -11.90
N ILE A 178 42.56 -23.76 -13.20
CA ILE A 178 42.74 -24.98 -14.00
C ILE A 178 44.22 -25.39 -14.03
N SER A 179 45.14 -24.45 -14.20
CA SER A 179 46.58 -24.70 -14.18
C SER A 179 47.01 -25.30 -12.83
N LYS A 180 46.57 -24.67 -11.73
CA LYS A 180 46.88 -25.11 -10.36
C LYS A 180 46.23 -26.44 -9.99
N ALA A 181 45.08 -26.78 -10.56
CA ALA A 181 44.43 -28.07 -10.34
C ALA A 181 45.13 -29.23 -11.07
N ARG A 182 45.99 -28.93 -12.05
CA ARG A 182 46.73 -29.92 -12.86
C ARG A 182 48.19 -30.09 -12.43
N SER A 183 48.74 -29.12 -11.70
CA SER A 183 50.08 -29.16 -11.11
C SER A 183 50.11 -30.00 -9.84
#